data_AF-A0A9W8IWI4-F1
#
_entry.id   AF-A0A9W8IWI4-F1
#
_cell.length_a   1.000
_cell.length_b   1.000
_cell.length_c   1.000
_cell.angle_alpha   90.00
_cell.angle_beta   90.00
_cell.angle_gamma   90.00
#
_symmetry.space_group_name_H-M   'P 1'
#
loop_
_entity.id
_entity.type
_entity.pdbx_description
1 polymer ?
#
loop_
_entity_poly.entity_id
_entity_poly.type
_entity_poly.pdbx_seq_one_letter_code
_entity_poly.pdbx_strand_id
1 'polypeptide(L)'
;MPPTTNDAASTGGFPDARDTDIVIPIIGLGGAGKSTFVNYLLQGANCSEKAVIVGHGQDPCTTQLQYVVLDGSCRPELKNFSGRRIVFVDTPGLDGTDLMGNNRVMGDIVKWFKSSDPKMSAKELKERTLLVTTKWSRAAQGNRHEEDFEKTENLLKRYWQPMEEAGAQIQRLEAGSEEESAWEIIRSMLEKANHESSARASRAWSMEDARETDIVILIMGPTGAGKSSFINKFLSFLGDPARVKVGTDLVSCTKEPESIVFDGLTDHWKRIKGHRIVIVDTPGFDDTYVDDFEILKRISKWLEQSYRTNTVIGGVIYLHDISQEKFTGTARRNLAVFKRICGEPSLDKVILVTSKWGRAFGRNLETREEELKTKHWKIMLDGGARAERLGADHEEEDTWKIVRSILDKAEKRAIEQVKSEGLEIQKELVQRHKLVPQTQAGRELRHQLEDMLQAQTQMLEWEADAISGDADAKAQLEEAERKVQLMAQQIHNMKVSLPPSVPNGDPPSGYVQVVQNPDEDELFEICCADSAAVWN
;
A
#
# COMPACT_ATOMS: atom_id res chain seq x y z
N MET A 1 -18.26 -36.77 -34.48
CA MET A 1 -16.83 -36.44 -34.30
C MET A 1 -16.58 -36.43 -32.81
N PRO A 2 -15.53 -37.09 -32.28
CA PRO A 2 -15.21 -37.00 -30.85
C PRO A 2 -14.71 -35.58 -30.54
N PRO A 3 -14.92 -35.05 -29.33
CA PRO A 3 -14.35 -33.77 -28.93
C PRO A 3 -12.83 -33.89 -28.87
N THR A 4 -12.13 -32.94 -29.48
CA THR A 4 -10.67 -32.87 -29.53
C THR A 4 -10.11 -32.62 -28.13
N THR A 5 -9.52 -33.65 -27.54
CA THR A 5 -8.59 -33.51 -26.41
C THR A 5 -7.28 -32.91 -26.93
N ASN A 6 -6.92 -31.71 -26.48
CA ASN A 6 -5.68 -31.04 -26.90
C ASN A 6 -4.47 -31.69 -26.22
N ASP A 7 -3.61 -32.34 -27.01
CA ASP A 7 -2.33 -32.91 -26.60
C ASP A 7 -1.33 -31.80 -26.20
N ALA A 8 -1.15 -31.59 -24.90
CA ALA A 8 -0.21 -30.60 -24.34
C ALA A 8 1.19 -31.18 -24.06
N ALA A 9 1.73 -32.03 -24.94
CA ALA A 9 2.92 -32.84 -24.61
C ALA A 9 4.26 -32.41 -25.25
N SER A 10 4.35 -31.33 -26.04
CA SER A 10 5.60 -30.95 -26.73
C SER A 10 6.15 -29.55 -26.45
N THR A 11 5.38 -28.68 -25.80
CA THR A 11 5.82 -27.34 -25.37
C THR A 11 5.26 -27.11 -23.97
N GLY A 12 6.10 -26.94 -22.95
CA GLY A 12 5.69 -26.90 -21.53
C GLY A 12 4.81 -25.71 -21.14
N GLY A 13 3.58 -25.65 -21.66
CA GLY A 13 2.57 -24.64 -21.41
C GLY A 13 1.33 -24.89 -22.28
N PHE A 14 0.16 -24.42 -21.84
CA PHE A 14 -1.03 -24.44 -22.69
C PHE A 14 -0.96 -23.32 -23.74
N PRO A 15 -1.54 -23.49 -24.94
CA PRO A 15 -1.29 -22.62 -26.09
C PRO A 15 -1.65 -21.13 -25.90
N ASP A 16 -2.46 -20.79 -24.89
CA ASP A 16 -3.03 -19.46 -24.64
C ASP A 16 -2.68 -18.89 -23.24
N ALA A 17 -1.58 -19.33 -22.63
CA ALA A 17 -1.17 -18.85 -21.31
C ALA A 17 -0.85 -17.35 -21.31
N ARG A 18 -1.35 -16.62 -20.30
CA ARG A 18 -1.05 -15.20 -20.06
C ARG A 18 -0.28 -15.04 -18.76
N ASP A 19 0.62 -14.07 -18.71
CA ASP A 19 1.39 -13.71 -17.51
C ASP A 19 0.50 -13.28 -16.32
N THR A 20 -0.77 -12.93 -16.59
CA THR A 20 -1.75 -12.52 -15.58
C THR A 20 -2.66 -13.64 -15.10
N ASP A 21 -2.48 -14.88 -15.58
CA ASP A 21 -3.33 -16.00 -15.21
C ASP A 21 -2.98 -16.49 -13.79
N ILE A 22 -4.02 -16.73 -12.97
CA ILE A 22 -3.87 -17.34 -11.65
C ILE A 22 -3.99 -18.85 -11.84
N VAL A 23 -2.90 -19.57 -11.59
CA VAL A 23 -2.84 -21.01 -11.80
C VAL A 23 -3.03 -21.74 -10.47
N ILE A 24 -3.92 -22.72 -10.45
CA ILE A 24 -4.19 -23.57 -9.28
C ILE A 24 -4.05 -25.04 -9.69
N PRO A 25 -2.90 -25.70 -9.40
CA PRO A 25 -2.76 -27.13 -9.61
C PRO A 25 -3.50 -27.91 -8.53
N ILE A 26 -4.26 -28.92 -8.95
CA ILE A 26 -4.98 -29.82 -8.06
C ILE A 26 -4.23 -31.15 -8.04
N ILE A 27 -3.62 -31.46 -6.90
CA ILE A 27 -2.68 -32.57 -6.74
C ILE A 27 -3.22 -33.55 -5.70
N GLY A 28 -3.04 -34.85 -5.93
CA GLY A 28 -3.47 -35.89 -5.01
C GLY A 28 -3.46 -37.29 -5.62
N LEU A 29 -3.62 -38.29 -4.76
CA LEU A 29 -3.62 -39.70 -5.12
C LEU A 29 -4.64 -40.04 -6.22
N GLY A 30 -4.38 -41.14 -6.95
CA GLY A 30 -5.35 -41.75 -7.84
C GLY A 30 -6.69 -41.98 -7.14
N GLY A 31 -7.78 -41.60 -7.79
CA GLY A 31 -9.13 -41.75 -7.21
C GLY A 31 -9.49 -40.78 -6.09
N ALA A 32 -8.66 -39.80 -5.71
CA ALA A 32 -8.98 -38.82 -4.66
C ALA A 32 -10.13 -37.84 -5.01
N GLY A 33 -10.67 -37.89 -6.24
CA GLY A 33 -11.78 -37.03 -6.68
C GLY A 33 -11.37 -35.67 -7.23
N LYS A 34 -10.12 -35.52 -7.72
CA LYS A 34 -9.57 -34.28 -8.30
C LYS A 34 -10.40 -33.74 -9.47
N SER A 35 -10.64 -34.57 -10.49
CA SER A 35 -11.48 -34.22 -11.64
C SER A 35 -12.93 -33.93 -11.23
N THR A 36 -13.44 -34.62 -10.21
CA THR A 36 -14.77 -34.36 -9.64
C THR A 36 -14.82 -32.99 -8.95
N PHE A 37 -13.78 -32.62 -8.22
CA PHE A 37 -13.64 -31.31 -7.59
C PHE A 37 -13.58 -30.18 -8.62
N VAL A 38 -12.82 -30.35 -9.72
CA VAL A 38 -12.82 -29.41 -10.86
C VAL A 38 -14.23 -29.27 -11.45
N ASN A 39 -14.96 -30.36 -11.59
CA ASN A 39 -16.32 -30.31 -12.12
C ASN A 39 -17.32 -29.61 -11.18
N TYR A 40 -17.17 -29.73 -9.85
CA TYR A 40 -17.96 -28.92 -8.91
C TYR A 40 -17.68 -27.43 -9.07
N LEU A 41 -16.43 -27.03 -9.36
CA LEU A 41 -16.09 -25.63 -9.65
C LEU A 41 -16.68 -25.11 -10.97
N LEU A 42 -17.02 -26.01 -11.90
CA LEU A 42 -17.66 -25.73 -13.18
C LEU A 42 -19.19 -25.78 -13.13
N GLN A 43 -19.77 -26.44 -12.13
CA GLN A 43 -21.21 -26.39 -11.86
C GLN A 43 -21.59 -24.95 -11.46
N GLY A 44 -22.72 -24.47 -12.00
CA GLY A 44 -23.16 -23.08 -11.83
C GLY A 44 -22.43 -22.02 -12.69
N ALA A 45 -21.35 -22.38 -13.39
CA ALA A 45 -20.66 -21.47 -14.33
C ALA A 45 -21.32 -21.49 -15.72
N ASN A 46 -21.34 -20.35 -16.41
CA ASN A 46 -21.83 -20.21 -17.80
C ASN A 46 -20.96 -20.92 -18.85
N CYS A 47 -20.05 -21.80 -18.42
CA CYS A 47 -19.02 -22.46 -19.24
C CYS A 47 -19.00 -23.99 -19.01
N SER A 48 -20.15 -24.58 -18.66
CA SER A 48 -20.34 -26.00 -18.33
C SER A 48 -19.99 -26.99 -19.47
N GLU A 49 -19.85 -26.51 -20.70
CA GLU A 49 -19.39 -27.29 -21.87
C GLU A 49 -17.92 -27.73 -21.79
N LYS A 50 -17.13 -27.25 -20.81
CA LYS A 50 -15.71 -27.58 -20.59
C LYS A 50 -15.46 -28.67 -19.52
N ALA A 51 -16.48 -29.47 -19.18
CA ALA A 51 -16.40 -30.47 -18.11
C ALA A 51 -15.29 -31.52 -18.35
N VAL A 52 -14.56 -31.86 -17.28
CA VAL A 52 -13.50 -32.86 -17.28
C VAL A 52 -14.11 -34.27 -17.22
N ILE A 53 -13.57 -35.21 -17.99
CA ILE A 53 -14.05 -36.61 -18.01
C ILE A 53 -13.82 -37.26 -16.64
N VAL A 54 -14.89 -37.77 -16.03
CA VAL A 54 -14.82 -38.53 -14.76
C VAL A 54 -15.08 -40.00 -15.07
N GLY A 55 -14.15 -40.89 -14.75
CA GLY A 55 -14.41 -42.33 -14.79
C GLY A 55 -14.85 -42.86 -13.43
N HIS A 56 -15.69 -43.89 -13.46
CA HIS A 56 -16.31 -44.50 -12.28
C HIS A 56 -15.64 -45.82 -11.84
N GLY A 57 -14.46 -46.16 -12.39
CA GLY A 57 -13.70 -47.39 -12.10
C GLY A 57 -12.57 -47.22 -11.07
N GLN A 58 -11.82 -48.31 -10.79
CA GLN A 58 -10.62 -48.28 -9.94
C GLN A 58 -9.34 -47.86 -10.71
N ASP A 59 -9.39 -47.83 -12.05
CA ASP A 59 -8.27 -47.41 -12.89
C ASP A 59 -8.18 -45.86 -13.00
N PRO A 60 -6.97 -45.27 -13.04
CA PRO A 60 -6.80 -43.82 -13.16
C PRO A 60 -7.42 -43.29 -14.47
N CYS A 61 -8.34 -42.33 -14.35
CA CYS A 61 -9.05 -41.77 -15.51
C CYS A 61 -8.26 -40.63 -16.19
N THR A 62 -7.37 -39.97 -15.44
CA THR A 62 -6.53 -38.86 -15.92
C THR A 62 -5.11 -39.39 -16.16
N THR A 63 -4.82 -39.79 -17.40
CA THR A 63 -3.49 -40.27 -17.82
C THR A 63 -2.59 -39.17 -18.39
N GLN A 64 -3.15 -37.96 -18.58
CA GLN A 64 -2.46 -36.77 -19.09
C GLN A 64 -2.94 -35.52 -18.35
N LEU A 65 -2.10 -34.49 -18.29
CA LEU A 65 -2.38 -33.22 -17.61
C LEU A 65 -3.50 -32.45 -18.34
N GLN A 66 -4.59 -32.15 -17.64
CA GLN A 66 -5.72 -31.39 -18.19
C GLN A 66 -5.84 -30.04 -17.49
N TYR A 67 -6.32 -29.02 -18.19
CA TYR A 67 -6.49 -27.69 -17.61
C TYR A 67 -7.84 -27.08 -17.99
N VAL A 68 -8.39 -26.28 -17.08
CA VAL A 68 -9.67 -25.60 -17.23
C VAL A 68 -9.48 -24.12 -16.91
N VAL A 69 -9.91 -23.24 -17.83
CA VAL A 69 -9.80 -21.79 -17.67
C VAL A 69 -11.17 -21.20 -17.33
N LEU A 70 -11.25 -20.51 -16.19
CA LEU A 70 -12.39 -19.70 -15.75
C LEU A 70 -12.03 -18.21 -15.79
N ASP A 71 -12.97 -17.37 -16.20
CA ASP A 71 -12.86 -15.93 -16.13
C ASP A 71 -14.17 -15.27 -15.66
N GLY A 72 -14.17 -13.94 -15.54
CA GLY A 72 -15.33 -13.16 -15.09
C GLY A 72 -16.56 -13.22 -16.02
N SER A 73 -16.44 -13.82 -17.22
CA SER A 73 -17.58 -14.11 -18.09
C SER A 73 -18.21 -15.47 -17.78
N CYS A 74 -17.41 -16.44 -17.32
CA CYS A 74 -17.87 -17.75 -16.88
C CYS A 74 -18.50 -17.72 -15.48
N ARG A 75 -17.96 -16.92 -14.56
CA ARG A 75 -18.44 -16.84 -13.17
C ARG A 75 -18.42 -15.38 -12.66
N PRO A 76 -19.58 -14.75 -12.41
CA PRO A 76 -19.68 -13.34 -12.04
C PRO A 76 -18.85 -12.92 -10.82
N GLU A 77 -18.65 -13.82 -9.88
CA GLU A 77 -17.86 -13.66 -8.65
C GLU A 77 -16.38 -13.38 -8.97
N LEU A 78 -15.90 -13.78 -10.17
CA LEU A 78 -14.55 -13.49 -10.65
C LEU A 78 -14.36 -12.07 -11.19
N LYS A 79 -15.44 -11.30 -11.37
CA LYS A 79 -15.34 -9.88 -11.81
C LYS A 79 -14.60 -9.01 -10.80
N ASN A 80 -14.61 -9.40 -9.52
CA ASN A 80 -13.90 -8.69 -8.45
C ASN A 80 -12.39 -8.98 -8.43
N PHE A 81 -11.90 -9.99 -9.17
CA PHE A 81 -10.50 -10.40 -9.20
C PHE A 81 -9.72 -9.76 -10.37
N SER A 82 -9.83 -8.44 -10.53
CA SER A 82 -8.97 -7.66 -11.44
C SER A 82 -9.08 -8.02 -12.93
N GLY A 83 -10.10 -8.77 -13.35
CA GLY A 83 -10.19 -9.28 -14.72
C GLY A 83 -9.18 -10.40 -15.05
N ARG A 84 -8.52 -10.99 -14.05
CA ARG A 84 -7.60 -12.13 -14.22
C ARG A 84 -8.39 -13.41 -14.48
N ARG A 85 -7.79 -14.33 -15.25
CA ARG A 85 -8.35 -15.67 -15.49
C ARG A 85 -7.75 -16.64 -14.48
N ILE A 86 -8.54 -17.60 -14.04
CA ILE A 86 -8.09 -18.71 -13.19
C ILE A 86 -7.94 -19.94 -14.05
N VAL A 87 -6.83 -20.65 -13.89
CA VAL A 87 -6.51 -21.87 -14.61
C VAL A 87 -6.37 -23.00 -13.59
N PHE A 88 -7.36 -23.87 -13.53
CA PHE A 88 -7.25 -25.11 -12.76
C PHE A 88 -6.50 -26.14 -13.57
N VAL A 89 -5.51 -26.79 -12.96
CA VAL A 89 -4.77 -27.88 -13.61
C VAL A 89 -5.09 -29.18 -12.88
N ASP A 90 -5.84 -30.05 -13.54
CA ASP A 90 -6.11 -31.40 -13.06
C ASP A 90 -4.92 -32.30 -13.39
N THR A 91 -4.24 -32.76 -12.35
CA THR A 91 -3.05 -33.59 -12.49
C THR A 91 -3.42 -35.09 -12.45
N PRO A 92 -2.65 -35.96 -13.13
CA PRO A 92 -2.76 -37.41 -12.92
C PRO A 92 -2.65 -37.79 -11.43
N GLY A 93 -3.17 -38.97 -11.07
CA GLY A 93 -2.97 -39.50 -9.72
C GLY A 93 -1.49 -39.71 -9.44
N LEU A 94 -1.03 -39.28 -8.26
CA LEU A 94 0.29 -39.67 -7.74
C LEU A 94 0.21 -41.07 -7.13
N ASP A 95 -0.11 -42.09 -7.92
CA ASP A 95 -0.02 -43.47 -7.47
C ASP A 95 1.43 -43.97 -7.65
N GLY A 96 1.98 -44.59 -6.60
CA GLY A 96 3.39 -45.01 -6.55
C GLY A 96 3.78 -46.12 -7.54
N THR A 97 2.94 -46.41 -8.53
CA THR A 97 3.13 -47.47 -9.55
C THR A 97 3.92 -46.97 -10.76
N ASP A 98 3.96 -45.66 -11.05
CA ASP A 98 4.80 -45.04 -12.08
C ASP A 98 5.62 -43.85 -11.53
N LEU A 99 6.76 -44.18 -10.92
CA LEU A 99 7.73 -43.22 -10.38
C LEU A 99 8.30 -42.27 -11.46
N MET A 100 8.36 -42.69 -12.72
CA MET A 100 8.89 -41.87 -13.82
C MET A 100 7.87 -40.82 -14.28
N GLY A 101 6.59 -41.21 -14.38
CA GLY A 101 5.49 -40.29 -14.67
C GLY A 101 5.29 -39.23 -13.58
N ASN A 102 5.33 -39.64 -12.31
CA ASN A 102 5.15 -38.74 -11.17
C ASN A 102 6.26 -37.68 -11.06
N ASN A 103 7.52 -38.06 -11.30
CA ASN A 103 8.65 -37.13 -11.28
C ASN A 103 8.63 -36.15 -12.46
N ARG A 104 8.13 -36.57 -13.63
CA ARG A 104 7.97 -35.69 -14.79
C ARG A 104 6.89 -34.65 -14.56
N VAL A 105 5.72 -35.06 -14.08
CA VAL A 105 4.59 -34.16 -13.78
C VAL A 105 4.97 -33.14 -12.71
N MET A 106 5.62 -33.58 -11.62
CA MET A 106 6.13 -32.65 -10.60
C MET A 106 7.23 -31.73 -11.13
N GLY A 107 8.12 -32.24 -11.98
CA GLY A 107 9.15 -31.45 -12.65
C GLY A 107 8.58 -30.36 -13.56
N ASP A 108 7.52 -30.66 -14.29
CA ASP A 108 6.85 -29.70 -15.19
C ASP A 108 6.07 -28.64 -14.38
N ILE A 109 5.40 -29.03 -13.30
CA ILE A 109 4.72 -28.10 -12.37
C ILE A 109 5.75 -27.16 -11.71
N VAL A 110 6.88 -27.68 -11.22
CA VAL A 110 7.92 -26.88 -10.57
C VAL A 110 8.62 -25.95 -11.57
N LYS A 111 8.95 -26.43 -12.78
CA LYS A 111 9.52 -25.57 -13.84
C LYS A 111 8.57 -24.43 -14.18
N TRP A 112 7.27 -24.71 -14.22
CA TRP A 112 6.27 -23.73 -14.55
C TRP A 112 6.04 -22.70 -13.44
N PHE A 113 6.00 -23.13 -12.17
CA PHE A 113 5.98 -22.20 -11.04
C PHE A 113 7.21 -21.30 -11.01
N LYS A 114 8.40 -21.84 -11.28
CA LYS A 114 9.65 -21.06 -11.35
C LYS A 114 9.69 -20.08 -12.52
N SER A 115 8.99 -20.37 -13.64
CA SER A 115 8.86 -19.42 -14.74
C SER A 115 7.86 -18.30 -14.45
N SER A 116 6.80 -18.57 -13.66
CA SER A 116 5.75 -17.60 -13.34
C SER A 116 6.11 -16.71 -12.14
N ASP A 117 6.86 -17.24 -11.16
CA ASP A 117 7.43 -16.47 -10.05
C ASP A 117 8.83 -17.01 -9.67
N PRO A 118 9.90 -16.45 -10.24
CA PRO A 118 11.27 -16.93 -10.03
C PRO A 118 11.76 -16.80 -8.59
N LYS A 119 11.07 -16.04 -7.73
CA LYS A 119 11.49 -15.71 -6.37
C LYS A 119 10.69 -16.44 -5.27
N MET A 120 9.68 -17.22 -5.63
CA MET A 120 8.81 -17.90 -4.65
C MET A 120 9.59 -18.93 -3.83
N SER A 121 9.63 -18.72 -2.51
CA SER A 121 10.31 -19.61 -1.57
C SER A 121 9.49 -20.87 -1.26
N ALA A 122 10.16 -21.94 -0.82
CA ALA A 122 9.50 -23.17 -0.38
C ALA A 122 8.59 -22.96 0.84
N LYS A 123 8.81 -21.88 1.61
CA LYS A 123 7.96 -21.48 2.73
C LYS A 123 6.66 -20.84 2.22
N GLU A 124 6.75 -19.87 1.32
CA GLU A 124 5.59 -19.21 0.70
C GLU A 124 4.71 -20.22 -0.07
N LEU A 125 5.31 -21.21 -0.72
CA LEU A 125 4.54 -22.28 -1.38
C LEU A 125 3.71 -23.10 -0.39
N LYS A 126 4.23 -23.38 0.82
CA LYS A 126 3.51 -24.12 1.87
C LYS A 126 2.37 -23.29 2.46
N GLU A 127 2.60 -22.00 2.72
CA GLU A 127 1.58 -21.05 3.19
C GLU A 127 0.42 -20.90 2.20
N ARG A 128 0.70 -21.07 0.90
CA ARG A 128 -0.28 -21.03 -0.19
C ARG A 128 -0.92 -22.38 -0.52
N THR A 129 -0.57 -23.44 0.21
CA THR A 129 -1.10 -24.78 -0.03
C THR A 129 -2.40 -25.02 0.74
N LEU A 130 -3.39 -25.57 0.05
CA LEU A 130 -4.66 -25.99 0.63
C LEU A 130 -4.81 -27.51 0.58
N LEU A 131 -5.03 -28.13 1.74
CA LEU A 131 -5.25 -29.56 1.90
C LEU A 131 -6.76 -29.80 2.03
N VAL A 132 -7.33 -30.53 1.07
CA VAL A 132 -8.79 -30.74 0.99
C VAL A 132 -9.14 -32.21 1.20
N THR A 133 -10.06 -32.50 2.13
CA THR A 133 -10.64 -33.84 2.30
C THR A 133 -11.92 -33.97 1.47
N THR A 134 -12.06 -35.07 0.72
CA THR A 134 -13.16 -35.30 -0.24
C THR A 134 -13.94 -36.58 0.05
N LYS A 135 -15.05 -36.81 -0.69
CA LYS A 135 -15.92 -38.00 -0.63
C LYS A 135 -16.75 -38.19 0.66
N TRP A 136 -16.98 -37.12 1.41
CA TRP A 136 -17.83 -37.13 2.60
C TRP A 136 -19.29 -37.54 2.32
N SER A 137 -19.82 -37.29 1.12
CA SER A 137 -21.17 -37.74 0.74
C SER A 137 -21.33 -39.26 0.61
N ARG A 138 -20.23 -40.01 0.40
CA ARG A 138 -20.26 -41.48 0.43
C ARG A 138 -20.24 -42.05 1.85
N ALA A 139 -19.78 -41.28 2.84
CA ALA A 139 -19.90 -41.62 4.25
C ALA A 139 -21.37 -41.57 4.70
N ALA A 140 -22.09 -40.52 4.28
CA ALA A 140 -23.48 -40.29 4.64
C ALA A 140 -24.49 -41.31 4.05
N GLN A 141 -24.10 -42.07 3.02
CA GLN A 141 -24.99 -42.99 2.28
C GLN A 141 -24.71 -44.49 2.54
N GLY A 142 -23.67 -44.85 3.31
CA GLY A 142 -23.23 -46.24 3.50
C GLY A 142 -23.45 -46.79 4.91
N ASN A 143 -23.46 -48.11 5.06
CA ASN A 143 -23.51 -48.86 6.34
C ASN A 143 -22.25 -48.69 7.24
N ARG A 144 -21.41 -47.68 7.01
CA ARG A 144 -20.26 -47.37 7.87
C ARG A 144 -20.60 -46.17 8.73
N HIS A 145 -20.34 -46.26 10.03
CA HIS A 145 -20.66 -45.22 10.98
C HIS A 145 -19.81 -43.96 10.71
N GLU A 146 -20.43 -42.79 10.83
CA GLU A 146 -19.81 -41.46 10.73
C GLU A 146 -18.53 -41.34 11.58
N GLU A 147 -18.49 -42.04 12.73
CA GLU A 147 -17.33 -42.20 13.61
C GLU A 147 -16.07 -42.76 12.93
N ASP A 148 -16.20 -43.63 11.91
CA ASP A 148 -15.04 -44.20 11.20
C ASP A 148 -14.41 -43.18 10.24
N PHE A 149 -15.21 -42.26 9.71
CA PHE A 149 -14.73 -41.18 8.86
C PHE A 149 -14.07 -40.06 9.68
N GLU A 150 -14.64 -39.71 10.84
CA GLU A 150 -14.01 -38.76 11.78
C GLU A 150 -12.67 -39.29 12.32
N LYS A 151 -12.56 -40.59 12.62
CA LYS A 151 -11.28 -41.22 12.99
C LYS A 151 -10.24 -41.10 11.86
N THR A 152 -10.68 -41.26 10.61
CA THR A 152 -9.80 -41.15 9.43
C THR A 152 -9.37 -39.69 9.21
N GLU A 153 -10.26 -38.72 9.38
CA GLU A 153 -9.92 -37.29 9.30
C GLU A 153 -8.95 -36.88 10.40
N ASN A 154 -9.17 -37.31 11.65
CA ASN A 154 -8.27 -37.04 12.76
C ASN A 154 -6.88 -37.64 12.53
N LEU A 155 -6.80 -38.80 11.89
CA LEU A 155 -5.54 -39.41 11.48
C LEU A 155 -4.84 -38.60 10.37
N LEU A 156 -5.59 -38.15 9.36
CA LEU A 156 -5.05 -37.29 8.29
C LEU A 156 -4.56 -35.94 8.82
N LYS A 157 -5.30 -35.31 9.75
CA LYS A 157 -4.87 -34.08 10.42
C LYS A 157 -3.54 -34.25 11.16
N ARG A 158 -3.30 -35.39 11.81
CA ARG A 158 -2.00 -35.69 12.42
C ARG A 158 -0.88 -35.81 11.40
N TYR A 159 -1.12 -36.44 10.26
CA TYR A 159 -0.12 -36.54 9.18
C TYR A 159 0.15 -35.18 8.51
N TRP A 160 -0.85 -34.31 8.45
CA TRP A 160 -0.74 -32.97 7.86
C TRP A 160 -0.31 -31.89 8.84
N GLN A 161 -0.23 -32.20 10.13
CA GLN A 161 0.19 -31.28 11.18
C GLN A 161 1.49 -30.51 10.82
N PRO A 162 2.55 -31.13 10.27
CA PRO A 162 3.75 -30.38 9.88
C PRO A 162 3.53 -29.38 8.72
N MET A 163 2.55 -29.63 7.85
CA MET A 163 2.17 -28.69 6.79
C MET A 163 1.28 -27.56 7.34
N GLU A 164 0.38 -27.89 8.27
CA GLU A 164 -0.46 -26.91 8.97
C GLU A 164 0.39 -25.95 9.81
N GLU A 165 1.39 -26.48 10.55
CA GLU A 165 2.38 -25.68 11.27
C GLU A 165 3.24 -24.82 10.33
N ALA A 166 3.42 -25.26 9.08
CA ALA A 166 4.09 -24.49 8.03
C ALA A 166 3.16 -23.50 7.29
N GLY A 167 1.90 -23.36 7.73
CA GLY A 167 0.93 -22.38 7.24
C GLY A 167 -0.08 -22.89 6.21
N ALA A 168 -0.03 -24.17 5.82
CA ALA A 168 -1.03 -24.77 4.95
C ALA A 168 -2.38 -24.86 5.67
N GLN A 169 -3.49 -24.69 4.96
CA GLN A 169 -4.81 -24.84 5.57
C GLN A 169 -5.44 -26.18 5.22
N ILE A 170 -6.20 -26.71 6.16
CA ILE A 170 -6.96 -27.95 5.98
C ILE A 170 -8.45 -27.58 5.87
N GLN A 171 -9.10 -27.97 4.78
CA GLN A 171 -10.53 -27.74 4.55
C GLN A 171 -11.24 -29.04 4.16
N ARG A 172 -12.54 -29.08 4.44
CA ARG A 172 -13.42 -30.20 4.15
C ARG A 172 -14.36 -29.83 3.02
N LEU A 173 -14.48 -30.70 2.02
CA LEU A 173 -15.53 -30.58 1.00
C LEU A 173 -16.84 -31.15 1.56
N GLU A 174 -17.79 -30.28 1.85
CA GLU A 174 -19.02 -30.65 2.56
C GLU A 174 -19.99 -31.46 1.70
N ALA A 175 -20.63 -32.45 2.33
CA ALA A 175 -21.59 -33.33 1.69
C ALA A 175 -22.98 -32.69 1.58
N GLY A 176 -23.58 -32.69 0.38
CA GLY A 176 -24.90 -32.08 0.13
C GLY A 176 -24.85 -30.62 -0.30
N SER A 177 -23.67 -29.98 -0.25
CA SER A 177 -23.39 -28.64 -0.76
C SER A 177 -22.04 -28.60 -1.49
N GLU A 178 -21.67 -29.70 -2.17
CA GLU A 178 -20.33 -29.87 -2.76
C GLU A 178 -19.94 -28.75 -3.74
N GLU A 179 -20.89 -28.21 -4.50
CA GLU A 179 -20.66 -27.09 -5.43
C GLU A 179 -20.26 -25.80 -4.70
N GLU A 180 -21.04 -25.42 -3.68
CA GLU A 180 -20.83 -24.21 -2.90
C GLU A 180 -19.54 -24.32 -2.08
N SER A 181 -19.36 -25.46 -1.40
CA SER A 181 -18.16 -25.76 -0.60
C SER A 181 -16.88 -25.76 -1.45
N ALA A 182 -16.89 -26.35 -2.65
CA ALA A 182 -15.73 -26.31 -3.54
C ALA A 182 -15.35 -24.87 -3.92
N TRP A 183 -16.35 -24.01 -4.16
CA TRP A 183 -16.10 -22.62 -4.49
C TRP A 183 -15.60 -21.80 -3.31
N GLU A 184 -16.12 -22.02 -2.11
CA GLU A 184 -15.63 -21.36 -0.89
C GLU A 184 -14.16 -21.68 -0.61
N ILE A 185 -13.79 -22.95 -0.78
CA ILE A 185 -12.41 -23.45 -0.68
C ILE A 185 -11.49 -22.64 -1.61
N ILE A 186 -11.84 -22.51 -2.89
CA ILE A 186 -11.04 -21.73 -3.85
C ILE A 186 -11.08 -20.22 -3.55
N ARG A 187 -12.24 -19.68 -3.18
CA ARG A 187 -12.38 -18.26 -2.82
C ARG A 187 -11.44 -17.88 -1.69
N SER A 188 -11.38 -18.70 -0.63
CA SER A 188 -10.49 -18.46 0.52
C SER A 188 -9.01 -18.45 0.12
N MET A 189 -8.61 -19.33 -0.81
CA MET A 189 -7.27 -19.37 -1.38
C MET A 189 -6.96 -18.12 -2.21
N LEU A 190 -7.91 -17.68 -3.03
CA LEU A 190 -7.77 -16.49 -3.87
C LEU A 190 -7.74 -15.20 -3.05
N GLU A 191 -8.59 -15.07 -2.02
CA GLU A 191 -8.61 -13.92 -1.12
C GLU A 191 -7.27 -13.76 -0.40
N LYS A 192 -6.68 -14.86 0.08
CA LYS A 192 -5.32 -14.87 0.66
C LYS A 192 -4.23 -14.53 -0.33
N ALA A 193 -4.27 -15.14 -1.53
CA ALA A 193 -3.30 -14.82 -2.59
C ALA A 193 -3.40 -13.34 -3.00
N ASN A 194 -4.60 -12.75 -2.94
CA ASN A 194 -4.84 -11.33 -3.17
C ASN A 194 -4.45 -10.45 -1.95
N HIS A 195 -4.51 -10.96 -0.73
CA HIS A 195 -4.05 -10.31 0.51
C HIS A 195 -2.50 -10.29 0.61
N GLU A 196 -1.80 -11.26 0.00
CA GLU A 196 -0.33 -11.28 -0.06
C GLU A 196 0.27 -10.63 -1.33
N SER A 197 -0.51 -10.60 -2.43
CA SER A 197 -0.13 -9.93 -3.68
C SER A 197 -0.68 -8.50 -3.78
N SER A 198 -1.56 -8.08 -2.87
CA SER A 198 -1.92 -6.67 -2.72
C SER A 198 -0.76 -5.97 -2.03
N ALA A 199 0.08 -5.34 -2.85
CA ALA A 199 0.97 -4.26 -2.42
C ALA A 199 1.74 -4.54 -1.14
N ARG A 200 2.74 -5.42 -1.21
CA ARG A 200 3.80 -5.44 -0.20
C ARG A 200 4.34 -4.02 -0.09
N ALA A 201 4.15 -3.36 1.04
CA ALA A 201 4.88 -2.15 1.38
C ALA A 201 6.38 -2.52 1.34
N SER A 202 7.07 -2.15 0.27
CA SER A 202 8.52 -2.35 0.23
C SER A 202 9.16 -1.34 1.18
N ARG A 203 10.19 -1.78 1.92
CA ARG A 203 10.91 -1.01 2.96
C ARG A 203 11.24 0.41 2.51
N ALA A 204 11.36 1.30 3.50
CA ALA A 204 11.67 2.75 3.41
C ALA A 204 12.24 3.18 2.05
N TRP A 205 11.45 3.97 1.31
CA TRP A 205 11.89 4.55 0.03
C TRP A 205 13.08 5.47 0.26
N SER A 206 14.20 5.20 -0.42
CA SER A 206 15.31 6.14 -0.52
C SER A 206 15.17 6.96 -1.80
N MET A 207 15.70 8.19 -1.79
CA MET A 207 15.73 9.03 -3.00
C MET A 207 16.57 8.42 -4.13
N GLU A 208 17.44 7.45 -3.83
CA GLU A 208 18.24 6.70 -4.81
C GLU A 208 17.38 5.65 -5.55
N ASP A 209 16.31 5.17 -4.92
CA ASP A 209 15.35 4.22 -5.51
C ASP A 209 14.25 4.93 -6.32
N ALA A 210 14.23 6.26 -6.36
CA ALA A 210 13.20 7.05 -7.02
C ALA A 210 13.10 6.77 -8.52
N ARG A 211 11.88 6.56 -9.03
CA ARG A 211 11.61 6.40 -10.47
C ARG A 211 10.78 7.57 -10.98
N GLU A 212 11.01 8.00 -12.21
CA GLU A 212 10.22 9.07 -12.84
C GLU A 212 8.71 8.73 -12.93
N THR A 213 8.38 7.44 -12.96
CA THR A 213 7.00 6.92 -12.99
C THR A 213 6.36 6.84 -11.60
N ASP A 214 7.08 7.13 -10.51
CA ASP A 214 6.51 7.08 -9.16
C ASP A 214 5.44 8.16 -8.97
N ILE A 215 4.30 7.74 -8.43
CA ILE A 215 3.20 8.63 -8.05
C ILE A 215 3.32 8.93 -6.56
N VAL A 216 3.78 10.13 -6.26
CA VAL A 216 3.99 10.58 -4.87
C VAL A 216 2.70 11.19 -4.31
N ILE A 217 2.31 10.74 -3.12
CA ILE A 217 1.21 11.27 -2.32
C ILE A 217 1.77 11.79 -1.00
N LEU A 218 1.75 13.10 -0.82
CA LEU A 218 2.24 13.75 0.38
C LEU A 218 1.13 13.90 1.43
N ILE A 219 1.37 13.50 2.67
CA ILE A 219 0.42 13.69 3.78
C ILE A 219 0.93 14.79 4.70
N MET A 220 0.20 15.89 4.78
CA MET A 220 0.51 17.07 5.59
C MET A 220 -0.62 17.37 6.58
N GLY A 221 -0.33 18.22 7.56
CA GLY A 221 -1.29 18.65 8.59
C GLY A 221 -0.62 18.84 9.95
N PRO A 222 -1.31 19.49 10.90
CA PRO A 222 -0.75 19.76 12.22
C PRO A 222 -0.41 18.48 12.98
N THR A 223 0.41 18.59 14.04
CA THR A 223 0.67 17.46 14.93
C THR A 223 -0.64 16.91 15.48
N GLY A 224 -0.72 15.57 15.57
CA GLY A 224 -1.90 14.90 16.08
C GLY A 224 -3.08 14.85 15.10
N ALA A 225 -3.00 15.41 13.89
CA ALA A 225 -4.08 15.34 12.90
C ALA A 225 -4.39 13.92 12.38
N GLY A 226 -3.56 12.92 12.70
CA GLY A 226 -3.75 11.52 12.31
C GLY A 226 -3.03 11.11 11.03
N LYS A 227 -1.92 11.76 10.66
CA LYS A 227 -1.13 11.46 9.44
C LYS A 227 -0.62 10.01 9.41
N SER A 228 0.13 9.59 10.42
CA SER A 228 0.60 8.20 10.52
C SER A 228 -0.56 7.20 10.72
N SER A 229 -1.66 7.63 11.36
CA SER A 229 -2.89 6.81 11.45
C SER A 229 -3.54 6.58 10.09
N PHE A 230 -3.59 7.59 9.21
CA PHE A 230 -4.08 7.45 7.84
C PHE A 230 -3.28 6.39 7.08
N ILE A 231 -1.95 6.40 7.20
CA ILE A 231 -1.09 5.38 6.57
C ILE A 231 -1.40 4.00 7.12
N ASN A 232 -1.57 3.86 8.43
CA ASN A 232 -1.94 2.57 9.03
C ASN A 232 -3.32 2.06 8.62
N LYS A 233 -4.26 2.96 8.33
CA LYS A 233 -5.59 2.61 7.79
C LYS A 233 -5.49 2.18 6.34
N PHE A 234 -4.62 2.83 5.56
CA PHE A 234 -4.31 2.41 4.20
C PHE A 234 -3.67 1.02 4.18
N LEU A 235 -2.66 0.78 5.03
CA LEU A 235 -2.04 -0.54 5.18
C LEU A 235 -3.05 -1.61 5.61
N SER A 236 -3.92 -1.29 6.57
CA SER A 236 -5.00 -2.18 7.01
C SER A 236 -5.95 -2.55 5.88
N PHE A 237 -6.39 -1.55 5.09
CA PHE A 237 -7.23 -1.77 3.92
C PHE A 237 -6.58 -2.71 2.89
N LEU A 238 -5.26 -2.62 2.74
CA LEU A 238 -4.48 -3.48 1.85
C LEU A 238 -4.23 -4.88 2.43
N GLY A 239 -4.55 -5.13 3.70
CA GLY A 239 -4.19 -6.35 4.40
C GLY A 239 -2.72 -6.43 4.80
N ASP A 240 -1.97 -5.33 4.74
CA ASP A 240 -0.55 -5.32 5.11
C ASP A 240 -0.40 -5.35 6.64
N PRO A 241 0.29 -6.36 7.22
CA PRO A 241 0.52 -6.43 8.65
C PRO A 241 1.50 -5.35 9.17
N ALA A 242 2.22 -4.64 8.29
CA ALA A 242 3.11 -3.56 8.66
C ALA A 242 2.33 -2.42 9.35
N ARG A 243 2.99 -1.80 10.33
CA ARG A 243 2.45 -0.64 11.06
C ARG A 243 3.52 0.43 11.18
N VAL A 244 3.16 1.64 10.79
CA VAL A 244 3.93 2.86 11.10
C VAL A 244 3.71 3.20 12.56
N LYS A 245 4.78 3.60 13.25
CA LYS A 245 4.70 4.01 14.66
C LYS A 245 3.80 5.24 14.78
N VAL A 246 2.69 5.11 15.50
CA VAL A 246 1.80 6.23 15.84
C VAL A 246 2.23 6.80 17.18
N GLY A 247 2.55 8.09 17.23
CA GLY A 247 2.77 8.79 18.49
C GLY A 247 1.48 8.98 19.26
N THR A 248 1.45 8.55 20.52
CA THR A 248 0.39 8.89 21.48
C THR A 248 0.63 10.22 22.19
N ASP A 249 1.85 10.76 22.11
CA ASP A 249 2.28 11.96 22.82
C ASP A 249 2.00 13.23 22.01
N LEU A 250 1.89 14.37 22.69
CA LEU A 250 1.69 15.70 22.10
C LEU A 250 2.89 16.19 21.25
N VAL A 251 3.98 15.42 21.20
CA VAL A 251 5.17 15.66 20.39
C VAL A 251 5.16 14.69 19.20
N SER A 252 5.34 15.21 17.99
CA SER A 252 5.48 14.47 16.73
C SER A 252 6.51 13.36 16.87
N CYS A 253 6.06 12.11 16.67
CA CYS A 253 6.96 10.97 16.59
C CYS A 253 7.81 10.97 15.31
N THR A 254 7.33 11.64 14.27
CA THR A 254 7.99 11.74 12.96
C THR A 254 8.90 12.97 12.97
N LYS A 255 10.21 12.77 12.96
CA LYS A 255 11.22 13.86 12.96
C LYS A 255 11.66 14.24 11.55
N GLU A 256 11.72 13.27 10.64
CA GLU A 256 12.06 13.45 9.22
C GLU A 256 10.91 12.92 8.36
N PRO A 257 10.69 13.44 7.13
CA PRO A 257 9.70 12.85 6.23
C PRO A 257 10.02 11.37 5.95
N GLU A 258 9.06 10.48 6.19
CA GLU A 258 9.19 9.04 5.98
C GLU A 258 8.28 8.60 4.84
N SER A 259 8.75 7.66 4.01
CA SER A 259 8.05 7.26 2.80
C SER A 259 7.91 5.75 2.68
N ILE A 260 6.72 5.32 2.27
CA ILE A 260 6.36 3.92 2.02
C ILE A 260 6.00 3.74 0.56
N VAL A 261 6.55 2.71 -0.06
CA VAL A 261 6.33 2.38 -1.47
C VAL A 261 5.37 1.21 -1.58
N PHE A 262 4.41 1.34 -2.49
CA PHE A 262 3.47 0.30 -2.84
C PHE A 262 3.59 -0.02 -4.33
N ASP A 263 3.91 -1.28 -4.61
CA ASP A 263 3.97 -1.83 -5.97
C ASP A 263 2.65 -2.54 -6.34
N GLY A 264 2.34 -2.64 -7.64
CA GLY A 264 1.20 -3.39 -8.17
C GLY A 264 -0.19 -2.75 -7.96
N LEU A 265 -0.32 -1.73 -7.11
CA LEU A 265 -1.62 -1.08 -6.85
C LEU A 265 -2.23 -0.39 -8.08
N THR A 266 -1.41 -0.01 -9.05
CA THR A 266 -1.85 0.73 -10.24
C THR A 266 -2.19 -0.18 -11.42
N ASP A 267 -2.13 -1.51 -11.26
CA ASP A 267 -2.23 -2.45 -12.37
C ASP A 267 -3.59 -2.46 -13.09
N HIS A 268 -4.60 -1.92 -12.43
CA HIS A 268 -5.97 -1.76 -12.96
C HIS A 268 -6.15 -0.55 -13.87
N TRP A 269 -5.23 0.42 -13.83
CA TRP A 269 -5.27 1.59 -14.70
C TRP A 269 -4.49 1.32 -15.98
N LYS A 270 -4.83 2.03 -17.06
CA LYS A 270 -4.25 1.74 -18.38
C LYS A 270 -2.95 2.48 -18.61
N ARG A 271 -2.88 3.77 -18.26
CA ARG A 271 -1.69 4.61 -18.51
C ARG A 271 -0.70 4.57 -17.36
N ILE A 272 -1.20 4.51 -16.12
CA ILE A 272 -0.34 4.43 -14.94
C ILE A 272 -0.07 2.98 -14.49
N LYS A 273 -0.33 1.97 -15.34
CA LYS A 273 -0.06 0.56 -15.03
C LYS A 273 1.39 0.37 -14.58
N GLY A 274 1.62 -0.40 -13.52
CA GLY A 274 2.94 -0.69 -12.97
C GLY A 274 3.67 0.51 -12.34
N HIS A 275 3.01 1.68 -12.25
CA HIS A 275 3.57 2.82 -11.50
C HIS A 275 3.47 2.54 -10.01
N ARG A 276 4.52 2.89 -9.27
CA ARG A 276 4.53 2.73 -7.81
C ARG A 276 3.82 3.89 -7.15
N ILE A 277 3.17 3.63 -6.02
CA ILE A 277 2.62 4.68 -5.17
C ILE A 277 3.60 4.91 -4.04
N VAL A 278 4.01 6.16 -3.83
CA VAL A 278 4.89 6.55 -2.72
C VAL A 278 4.09 7.44 -1.78
N ILE A 279 3.71 6.93 -0.61
CA ILE A 279 3.03 7.74 0.41
C ILE A 279 4.08 8.29 1.38
N VAL A 280 4.05 9.60 1.60
CA VAL A 280 5.05 10.32 2.40
C VAL A 280 4.38 10.90 3.63
N ASP A 281 4.73 10.39 4.81
CA ASP A 281 4.39 10.98 6.10
C ASP A 281 5.32 12.16 6.36
N THR A 282 4.76 13.35 6.59
CA THR A 282 5.57 14.52 6.97
C THR A 282 5.46 14.77 8.48
N PRO A 283 6.51 15.31 9.13
CA PRO A 283 6.39 15.87 10.48
C PRO A 283 5.21 16.86 10.59
N GLY A 284 4.56 16.91 11.74
CA GLY A 284 3.46 17.85 11.98
C GLY A 284 3.97 19.28 12.20
N PHE A 285 3.31 20.26 11.59
CA PHE A 285 3.45 21.67 11.93
C PHE A 285 2.55 21.97 13.14
N ASP A 286 3.03 21.84 14.38
CA ASP A 286 2.35 22.38 15.60
C ASP A 286 3.12 22.12 16.92
N ASP A 287 4.31 21.53 16.88
CA ASP A 287 4.93 20.89 18.07
C ASP A 287 5.51 21.84 19.13
N THR A 288 5.46 23.13 18.85
CA THR A 288 6.03 24.30 19.55
C THR A 288 6.68 25.13 18.46
N TYR A 289 6.35 26.42 18.41
CA TYR A 289 6.73 27.33 17.32
C TYR A 289 8.22 27.28 16.96
N VAL A 290 9.06 26.92 17.94
CA VAL A 290 10.52 26.73 17.90
C VAL A 290 10.99 25.74 16.81
N ASP A 291 10.14 24.84 16.34
CA ASP A 291 10.51 23.85 15.33
C ASP A 291 9.87 24.08 13.94
N ASP A 292 8.91 25.01 13.78
CA ASP A 292 8.15 25.16 12.53
C ASP A 292 9.03 25.50 11.32
N PHE A 293 10.09 26.30 11.51
CA PHE A 293 11.04 26.61 10.43
C PHE A 293 11.91 25.40 10.06
N GLU A 294 12.34 24.60 11.04
CA GLU A 294 13.11 23.39 10.77
C GLU A 294 12.23 22.31 10.12
N ILE A 295 10.95 22.20 10.52
CA ILE A 295 9.97 21.33 9.85
C ILE A 295 9.77 21.78 8.41
N LEU A 296 9.55 23.08 8.16
CA LEU A 296 9.45 23.62 6.81
C LEU A 296 10.70 23.30 5.99
N LYS A 297 11.90 23.44 6.57
CA LYS A 297 13.17 23.16 5.90
C LYS A 297 13.34 21.68 5.56
N ARG A 298 12.98 20.76 6.45
CA ARG A 298 12.99 19.31 6.19
C ARG A 298 12.06 18.93 5.05
N ILE A 299 10.82 19.42 5.09
CA ILE A 299 9.82 19.20 4.03
C ILE A 299 10.28 19.82 2.71
N SER A 300 10.81 21.04 2.75
CA SER A 300 11.36 21.74 1.58
C SER A 300 12.50 20.97 0.94
N LYS A 301 13.44 20.47 1.74
CA LYS A 301 14.57 19.66 1.27
C LYS A 301 14.09 18.37 0.61
N TRP A 302 13.12 17.69 1.22
CA TRP A 302 12.53 16.48 0.65
C TRP A 302 11.84 16.77 -0.69
N LEU A 303 11.03 17.84 -0.75
CA LEU A 303 10.33 18.27 -1.97
C LEU A 303 11.29 18.70 -3.08
N GLU A 304 12.38 19.39 -2.74
CA GLU A 304 13.45 19.79 -3.66
C GLU A 304 14.13 18.55 -4.29
N GLN A 305 14.46 17.56 -3.47
CA GLN A 305 15.07 16.31 -3.92
C GLN A 305 14.11 15.50 -4.81
N SER A 306 12.85 15.34 -4.40
CA SER A 306 11.81 14.67 -5.20
C SER A 306 11.60 15.34 -6.57
N TYR A 307 11.69 16.68 -6.63
CA TYR A 307 11.56 17.39 -7.89
C TYR A 307 12.76 17.15 -8.82
N ARG A 308 13.98 17.03 -8.28
CA ARG A 308 15.19 16.75 -9.05
C ARG A 308 15.22 15.34 -9.64
N THR A 309 14.54 14.38 -9.03
CA THR A 309 14.41 13.01 -9.53
C THR A 309 13.25 12.83 -10.53
N ASN A 310 12.66 13.94 -11.01
CA ASN A 310 11.53 13.96 -11.95
C ASN A 310 10.30 13.14 -11.47
N THR A 311 10.18 12.86 -10.18
CA THR A 311 9.00 12.17 -9.62
C THR A 311 7.76 13.05 -9.72
N VAL A 312 6.59 12.43 -9.92
CA VAL A 312 5.33 13.16 -10.07
C VAL A 312 4.62 13.27 -8.73
N ILE A 313 4.43 14.50 -8.22
CA ILE A 313 3.46 14.74 -7.14
C ILE A 313 2.06 14.51 -7.70
N GLY A 314 1.49 13.34 -7.40
CA GLY A 314 0.16 12.92 -7.81
C GLY A 314 -0.93 13.63 -7.01
N GLY A 315 -0.71 13.79 -5.70
CA GLY A 315 -1.64 14.44 -4.79
C GLY A 315 -1.02 14.87 -3.48
N VAL A 316 -1.69 15.80 -2.79
CA VAL A 316 -1.34 16.25 -1.44
C VAL A 316 -2.58 16.14 -0.56
N ILE A 317 -2.46 15.42 0.55
CA ILE A 317 -3.53 15.23 1.53
C ILE A 317 -3.22 16.13 2.72
N TYR A 318 -4.14 17.04 3.07
CA TYR A 318 -4.04 17.85 4.28
C TYR A 318 -5.04 17.33 5.31
N LEU A 319 -4.55 16.72 6.39
CA LEU A 319 -5.38 16.22 7.46
C LEU A 319 -5.67 17.28 8.51
N HIS A 320 -6.92 17.35 8.95
CA HIS A 320 -7.37 18.23 10.01
C HIS A 320 -8.22 17.46 11.03
N ASP A 321 -7.85 17.59 12.31
CA ASP A 321 -8.57 17.00 13.44
C ASP A 321 -9.87 17.76 13.69
N ILE A 322 -11.02 17.19 13.31
CA ILE A 322 -12.34 17.82 13.48
C ILE A 322 -12.80 17.86 14.94
N SER A 323 -12.20 17.02 15.80
CA SER A 323 -12.60 16.90 17.20
C SER A 323 -12.13 18.08 18.06
N GLN A 324 -11.10 18.81 17.61
CA GLN A 324 -10.57 19.99 18.29
C GLN A 324 -11.65 21.05 18.52
N GLU A 325 -11.66 21.67 19.70
CA GLU A 325 -12.76 22.57 20.09
C GLU A 325 -12.80 23.88 19.32
N LYS A 326 -11.64 24.35 18.87
CA LYS A 326 -11.48 25.63 18.20
C LYS A 326 -10.56 25.47 17.00
N PHE A 327 -10.90 26.13 15.90
CA PHE A 327 -9.95 26.38 14.82
C PHE A 327 -8.96 27.44 15.31
N THR A 328 -7.90 26.99 15.99
CA THR A 328 -6.93 27.83 16.71
C THR A 328 -6.21 28.77 15.75
N GLY A 329 -5.66 29.88 16.29
CA GLY A 329 -4.79 30.78 15.51
C GLY A 329 -3.64 30.02 14.83
N THR A 330 -3.11 28.99 15.49
CA THR A 330 -2.07 28.12 14.95
C THR A 330 -2.55 27.27 13.78
N ALA A 331 -3.72 26.64 13.87
CA ALA A 331 -4.31 25.90 12.74
C ALA A 331 -4.53 26.80 11.50
N ARG A 332 -4.93 28.07 11.69
CA ARG A 332 -5.08 29.03 10.57
C ARG A 332 -3.75 29.31 9.90
N ARG A 333 -2.72 29.53 10.70
CA ARG A 333 -1.36 29.87 10.28
C ARG A 333 -0.69 28.71 9.54
N ASN A 334 -0.82 27.50 10.08
CA ASN A 334 -0.35 26.27 9.43
C ASN A 334 -1.02 26.06 8.07
N LEU A 335 -2.34 26.28 7.98
CA LEU A 335 -3.05 26.22 6.71
C LEU A 335 -2.57 27.29 5.72
N ALA A 336 -2.24 28.50 6.18
CA ALA A 336 -1.70 29.55 5.32
C ALA A 336 -0.31 29.19 4.75
N VAL A 337 0.60 28.67 5.59
CA VAL A 337 1.91 28.17 5.13
C VAL A 337 1.72 27.00 4.15
N PHE A 338 0.85 26.05 4.47
CA PHE A 338 0.49 24.94 3.56
C PHE A 338 0.00 25.43 2.20
N LYS A 339 -0.91 26.42 2.18
CA LYS A 339 -1.39 27.04 0.94
C LYS A 339 -0.23 27.59 0.12
N ARG A 340 0.76 28.24 0.75
CA ARG A 340 1.96 28.76 0.07
C ARG A 340 2.90 27.67 -0.44
N ILE A 341 3.00 26.53 0.26
CA ILE A 341 3.77 25.36 -0.19
C ILE A 341 3.19 24.82 -1.49
N CYS A 342 1.87 24.59 -1.54
CA CYS A 342 1.20 24.06 -2.72
C CYS A 342 1.18 25.06 -3.88
N GLY A 343 0.79 26.31 -3.59
CA GLY A 343 0.50 27.33 -4.61
C GLY A 343 -0.82 27.11 -5.32
N GLU A 344 -1.38 28.21 -5.84
CA GLU A 344 -2.72 28.23 -6.46
C GLU A 344 -2.86 27.29 -7.66
N PRO A 345 -1.88 27.19 -8.59
CA PRO A 345 -2.00 26.32 -9.76
C PRO A 345 -2.06 24.81 -9.43
N SER A 346 -1.64 24.40 -8.23
CA SER A 346 -1.58 22.99 -7.81
C SER A 346 -2.67 22.61 -6.81
N LEU A 347 -3.63 23.48 -6.55
CA LEU A 347 -4.72 23.20 -5.60
C LEU A 347 -5.62 22.05 -6.09
N ASP A 348 -5.69 21.80 -7.39
CA ASP A 348 -6.42 20.67 -7.97
C ASP A 348 -5.87 19.28 -7.55
N LYS A 349 -4.63 19.24 -7.04
CA LYS A 349 -3.99 18.06 -6.43
C LYS A 349 -4.26 17.92 -4.94
N VAL A 350 -4.83 18.94 -4.31
CA VAL A 350 -5.03 18.97 -2.86
C VAL A 350 -6.35 18.32 -2.48
N ILE A 351 -6.30 17.46 -1.46
CA ILE A 351 -7.48 16.93 -0.78
C ILE A 351 -7.36 17.31 0.70
N LEU A 352 -8.30 18.12 1.17
CA LEU A 352 -8.47 18.51 2.56
C LEU A 352 -9.32 17.45 3.25
N VAL A 353 -8.79 16.79 4.27
CA VAL A 353 -9.42 15.63 4.89
C VAL A 353 -9.69 15.91 6.36
N THR A 354 -10.93 15.69 6.79
CA THR A 354 -11.31 15.77 8.21
C THR A 354 -11.17 14.39 8.86
N SER A 355 -10.46 14.30 9.98
CA SER A 355 -10.18 13.05 10.71
C SER A 355 -10.77 13.04 12.13
N LYS A 356 -10.76 11.88 12.80
CA LYS A 356 -11.16 11.66 14.21
C LYS A 356 -12.64 11.96 14.50
N TRP A 357 -13.52 11.64 13.57
CA TRP A 357 -14.97 11.76 13.75
C TRP A 357 -15.49 10.94 14.95
N GLY A 358 -14.85 9.80 15.27
CA GLY A 358 -15.21 8.96 16.42
C GLY A 358 -14.85 9.52 17.81
N ARG A 359 -14.12 10.65 17.90
CA ARG A 359 -13.70 11.22 19.20
C ARG A 359 -14.65 12.30 19.74
N ALA A 360 -15.71 12.64 19.03
CA ALA A 360 -16.53 13.81 19.33
C ALA A 360 -17.96 13.47 19.76
N PHE A 361 -18.11 12.61 20.78
CA PHE A 361 -19.42 12.31 21.34
C PHE A 361 -20.13 13.59 21.85
N GLY A 362 -21.34 13.85 21.34
CA GLY A 362 -22.18 14.97 21.77
C GLY A 362 -21.86 16.35 21.15
N ARG A 363 -21.00 16.42 20.11
CA ARG A 363 -20.69 17.67 19.40
C ARG A 363 -21.28 17.65 17.98
N ASN A 364 -21.74 18.80 17.49
CA ASN A 364 -22.20 18.96 16.12
C ASN A 364 -20.99 19.17 15.18
N LEU A 365 -20.36 18.06 14.78
CA LEU A 365 -19.17 18.08 13.92
C LEU A 365 -19.51 18.50 12.48
N GLU A 366 -20.72 18.27 12.03
CA GLU A 366 -21.22 18.65 10.72
C GLU A 366 -21.18 20.18 10.55
N THR A 367 -21.63 20.93 11.57
CA THR A 367 -21.55 22.39 11.56
C THR A 367 -20.10 22.88 11.48
N ARG A 368 -19.17 22.17 12.13
CA ARG A 368 -17.74 22.53 12.09
C ARG A 368 -17.13 22.23 10.72
N GLU A 369 -17.47 21.09 10.13
CA GLU A 369 -17.05 20.76 8.78
C GLU A 369 -17.56 21.79 7.77
N GLU A 370 -18.81 22.24 7.92
CA GLU A 370 -19.38 23.28 7.07
C GLU A 370 -18.67 24.63 7.29
N GLU A 371 -18.33 25.00 8.53
CA GLU A 371 -17.53 26.19 8.81
C GLU A 371 -16.13 26.10 8.20
N LEU A 372 -15.48 24.93 8.26
CA LEU A 372 -14.21 24.69 7.57
C LEU A 372 -14.37 24.93 6.08
N LYS A 373 -15.37 24.30 5.43
CA LYS A 373 -15.59 24.42 3.98
C LYS A 373 -15.94 25.85 3.55
N THR A 374 -16.78 26.54 4.30
CA THR A 374 -17.33 27.86 3.91
C THR A 374 -16.45 29.04 4.29
N LYS A 375 -15.63 28.92 5.35
CA LYS A 375 -14.77 30.02 5.81
C LYS A 375 -13.30 29.73 5.64
N HIS A 376 -12.81 28.63 6.20
CA HIS A 376 -11.36 28.41 6.34
C HIS A 376 -10.72 27.80 5.09
N TRP A 377 -11.39 26.86 4.45
CA TRP A 377 -10.94 26.14 3.26
C TRP A 377 -11.49 26.71 1.97
N LYS A 378 -12.45 27.64 2.06
CA LYS A 378 -13.15 28.21 0.91
C LYS A 378 -12.21 28.62 -0.22
N ILE A 379 -11.15 29.37 0.08
CA ILE A 379 -10.21 29.84 -0.95
C ILE A 379 -9.51 28.67 -1.65
N MET A 380 -9.20 27.59 -0.93
CA MET A 380 -8.56 26.41 -1.52
C MET A 380 -9.55 25.58 -2.35
N LEU A 381 -10.78 25.44 -1.86
CA LEU A 381 -11.87 24.76 -2.56
C LEU A 381 -12.26 25.49 -3.85
N ASP A 382 -12.39 26.82 -3.79
CA ASP A 382 -12.63 27.68 -4.96
C ASP A 382 -11.47 27.56 -5.97
N GLY A 383 -10.25 27.28 -5.50
CA GLY A 383 -9.07 27.01 -6.33
C GLY A 383 -8.96 25.57 -6.87
N GLY A 384 -9.94 24.71 -6.62
CA GLY A 384 -10.00 23.34 -7.17
C GLY A 384 -9.60 22.23 -6.19
N ALA A 385 -9.23 22.55 -4.95
CA ALA A 385 -9.05 21.55 -3.91
C ALA A 385 -10.36 20.83 -3.60
N ARG A 386 -10.26 19.60 -3.08
CA ARG A 386 -11.42 18.81 -2.65
C ARG A 386 -11.46 18.67 -1.15
N ALA A 387 -12.64 18.48 -0.58
CA ALA A 387 -12.81 18.14 0.82
C ALA A 387 -13.40 16.72 0.95
N GLU A 388 -12.80 15.89 1.79
CA GLU A 388 -13.25 14.52 2.08
C GLU A 388 -13.28 14.27 3.59
N ARG A 389 -13.97 13.19 3.98
CA ARG A 389 -14.18 12.78 5.37
C ARG A 389 -13.54 11.42 5.60
N LEU A 390 -12.91 11.21 6.76
CA LEU A 390 -12.62 9.88 7.31
C LEU A 390 -13.69 9.58 8.37
N GLY A 391 -14.77 8.94 7.95
CA GLY A 391 -15.88 8.58 8.81
C GLY A 391 -15.46 7.50 9.82
N ALA A 392 -15.96 7.61 11.05
CA ALA A 392 -15.55 6.73 12.16
C ALA A 392 -15.75 5.23 11.86
N ASP A 393 -16.79 4.89 11.11
CA ASP A 393 -17.19 3.50 10.84
C ASP A 393 -16.56 2.93 9.56
N HIS A 394 -15.94 3.78 8.72
CA HIS A 394 -15.45 3.41 7.37
C HIS A 394 -14.07 4.01 7.09
N GLU A 395 -13.23 4.20 8.13
CA GLU A 395 -11.95 4.90 7.98
C GLU A 395 -11.02 4.23 6.96
N GLU A 396 -11.07 2.90 6.83
CA GLU A 396 -10.22 2.13 5.91
C GLU A 396 -10.68 2.30 4.46
N GLU A 397 -11.98 2.17 4.21
CA GLU A 397 -12.59 2.38 2.89
C GLU A 397 -12.47 3.84 2.44
N ASP A 398 -12.69 4.80 3.34
CA ASP A 398 -12.54 6.23 3.06
C ASP A 398 -11.08 6.57 2.71
N THR A 399 -10.12 5.98 3.41
CA THR A 399 -8.70 6.14 3.13
C THR A 399 -8.36 5.65 1.73
N TRP A 400 -8.80 4.44 1.36
CA TRP A 400 -8.62 3.92 0.01
C TRP A 400 -9.30 4.80 -1.05
N LYS A 401 -10.53 5.23 -0.80
CA LYS A 401 -11.29 6.09 -1.71
C LYS A 401 -10.54 7.39 -2.00
N ILE A 402 -9.93 8.01 -0.97
CA ILE A 402 -9.12 9.23 -1.12
C ILE A 402 -7.89 8.94 -1.99
N VAL A 403 -7.15 7.86 -1.73
CA VAL A 403 -5.96 7.50 -2.52
C VAL A 403 -6.34 7.17 -3.96
N ARG A 404 -7.36 6.34 -4.18
CA ARG A 404 -7.89 5.99 -5.51
C ARG A 404 -8.29 7.23 -6.31
N SER A 405 -8.93 8.19 -5.66
CA SER A 405 -9.34 9.46 -6.26
C SER A 405 -8.15 10.37 -6.69
N ILE A 406 -6.97 10.17 -6.10
CA ILE A 406 -5.72 10.79 -6.58
C ILE A 406 -5.20 10.03 -7.81
N LEU A 407 -5.21 8.71 -7.78
CA LEU A 407 -4.76 7.86 -8.89
C LEU A 407 -5.62 8.05 -10.15
N ASP A 408 -6.95 8.15 -10.00
CA ASP A 408 -7.87 8.42 -11.10
C ASP A 408 -7.56 9.76 -11.79
N LYS A 409 -7.18 10.79 -11.01
CA LYS A 409 -6.71 12.06 -11.56
C LYS A 409 -5.35 11.94 -12.24
N ALA A 410 -4.44 11.13 -11.69
CA ALA A 410 -3.14 10.87 -12.31
C ALA A 410 -3.30 10.17 -13.67
N GLU A 411 -4.15 9.14 -13.75
CA GLU A 411 -4.52 8.47 -15.00
C GLU A 411 -5.10 9.47 -16.01
N LYS A 412 -6.06 10.29 -15.59
CA LYS A 412 -6.68 11.28 -16.47
C LYS A 412 -5.64 12.25 -17.06
N ARG A 413 -4.73 12.79 -16.23
CA ARG A 413 -3.65 13.67 -16.70
C ARG A 413 -2.71 12.96 -17.66
N ALA A 414 -2.39 11.69 -17.40
CA ALA A 414 -1.56 10.88 -18.29
C ALA A 414 -2.25 10.62 -19.64
N ILE A 415 -3.57 10.42 -19.65
CA ILE A 415 -4.37 10.29 -20.89
C ILE A 415 -4.36 11.59 -21.68
N GLU A 416 -4.56 12.73 -21.01
CA GLU A 416 -4.63 14.06 -21.63
C GLU A 416 -3.24 14.61 -22.01
N GLN A 417 -2.16 13.89 -21.69
CA GLN A 417 -0.76 14.31 -21.88
C GLN A 417 -0.46 15.68 -21.25
N VAL A 418 -1.19 16.03 -20.19
CA VAL A 418 -1.00 17.28 -19.46
C VAL A 418 0.18 17.09 -18.52
N LYS A 419 1.24 17.90 -18.70
CA LYS A 419 2.39 17.86 -17.82
C LYS A 419 1.97 18.27 -16.40
N SER A 420 2.23 17.38 -15.44
CA SER A 420 1.95 17.61 -14.04
C SER A 420 2.87 18.71 -13.50
N GLU A 421 2.33 19.87 -13.13
CA GLU A 421 3.15 20.93 -12.54
C GLU A 421 3.57 20.59 -11.11
N GLY A 422 4.81 20.88 -10.73
CA GLY A 422 5.27 20.74 -9.34
C GLY A 422 4.59 21.76 -8.42
N LEU A 423 4.68 21.53 -7.11
CA LEU A 423 4.20 22.48 -6.10
C LEU A 423 4.98 23.79 -6.21
N GLU A 424 4.39 24.91 -5.77
CA GLU A 424 5.03 26.22 -5.86
C GLU A 424 6.38 26.25 -5.15
N ILE A 425 6.49 25.62 -3.96
CA ILE A 425 7.78 25.56 -3.27
C ILE A 425 8.85 24.79 -4.06
N GLN A 426 8.48 23.75 -4.81
CA GLN A 426 9.42 23.01 -5.66
C GLN A 426 9.92 23.89 -6.81
N LYS A 427 9.03 24.66 -7.45
CA LYS A 427 9.39 25.64 -8.48
C LYS A 427 10.30 26.73 -7.90
N GLU A 428 9.99 27.22 -6.71
CA GLU A 428 10.77 28.27 -6.05
C GLU A 428 12.19 27.81 -5.70
N LEU A 429 12.34 26.61 -5.13
CA LEU A 429 13.63 26.07 -4.71
C LEU A 429 14.48 25.62 -5.91
N VAL A 430 13.88 24.89 -6.86
CA VAL A 430 14.65 24.27 -7.95
C VAL A 430 14.77 25.16 -9.18
N GLN A 431 13.68 25.76 -9.66
CA GLN A 431 13.70 26.54 -10.90
C GLN A 431 14.12 27.99 -10.67
N ARG A 432 13.69 28.58 -9.55
CA ARG A 432 14.00 29.98 -9.20
C ARG A 432 15.18 30.12 -8.24
N HIS A 433 15.81 29.01 -7.86
CA HIS A 433 16.98 28.95 -6.98
C HIS A 433 16.83 29.75 -5.67
N LYS A 434 15.61 29.82 -5.12
CA LYS A 434 15.37 30.50 -3.85
C LYS A 434 15.82 29.60 -2.70
N LEU A 435 16.31 30.21 -1.63
CA LEU A 435 16.48 29.53 -0.35
C LEU A 435 15.14 29.42 0.38
N VAL A 436 14.99 28.45 1.30
CA VAL A 436 13.74 28.23 2.06
C VAL A 436 13.18 29.54 2.66
N PRO A 437 13.96 30.42 3.31
CA PRO A 437 13.42 31.69 3.85
C PRO A 437 12.92 32.68 2.80
N GLN A 438 13.34 32.54 1.55
CA GLN A 438 12.97 33.42 0.45
C GLN A 438 11.71 32.96 -0.29
N THR A 439 11.30 31.70 -0.11
CA THR A 439 10.06 31.12 -0.66
C THR A 439 8.83 31.83 -0.11
N GLN A 440 7.69 31.72 -0.80
CA GLN A 440 6.43 32.25 -0.30
C GLN A 440 6.06 31.63 1.06
N ALA A 441 6.27 30.32 1.22
CA ALA A 441 6.02 29.61 2.47
C ALA A 441 6.93 30.09 3.61
N GLY A 442 8.22 30.28 3.33
CA GLY A 442 9.18 30.79 4.31
C GLY A 442 8.90 32.24 4.71
N ARG A 443 8.50 33.10 3.76
CA ARG A 443 8.11 34.49 4.07
C ARG A 443 6.83 34.55 4.90
N GLU A 444 5.84 33.73 4.57
CA GLU A 444 4.58 33.61 5.31
C GLU A 444 4.84 33.17 6.76
N LEU A 445 5.64 32.12 6.96
CA LEU A 445 6.03 31.66 8.30
C LEU A 445 6.77 32.75 9.07
N ARG A 446 7.71 33.45 8.43
CA ARG A 446 8.45 34.54 9.08
C ARG A 446 7.53 35.67 9.53
N HIS A 447 6.61 36.10 8.67
CA HIS A 447 5.66 37.16 9.00
C HIS A 447 4.79 36.77 10.19
N GLN A 448 4.32 35.52 10.23
CA GLN A 448 3.55 34.99 11.35
C GLN A 448 4.34 34.96 12.66
N LEU A 449 5.63 34.58 12.61
CA LEU A 449 6.53 34.61 13.78
C LEU A 449 6.79 36.06 14.23
N GLU A 450 6.98 37.00 13.30
CA GLU A 450 7.18 38.43 13.61
C GLU A 450 5.95 39.04 14.28
N ASP A 451 4.74 38.77 13.78
CA ASP A 451 3.48 39.23 14.38
C ASP A 451 3.29 38.65 15.80
N MET A 452 3.64 37.38 16.00
CA MET A 452 3.60 36.74 17.32
C MET A 452 4.59 37.35 18.29
N LEU A 453 5.83 37.56 17.85
CA LEU A 453 6.88 38.13 18.66
C LEU A 453 6.45 39.52 19.15
N GLN A 454 5.86 40.33 18.26
CA GLN A 454 5.32 41.64 18.61
C GLN A 454 4.20 41.53 19.65
N ALA A 455 3.23 40.64 19.43
CA ALA A 455 2.11 40.45 20.36
C ALA A 455 2.56 39.95 21.75
N GLN A 456 3.50 39.00 21.81
CA GLN A 456 4.05 38.48 23.06
C GLN A 456 4.90 39.52 23.79
N THR A 457 5.70 40.31 23.06
CA THR A 457 6.52 41.37 23.67
C THR A 457 5.65 42.47 24.29
N GLN A 458 4.59 42.90 23.60
CA GLN A 458 3.63 43.87 24.15
C GLN A 458 2.90 43.34 25.39
N MET A 459 2.54 42.05 25.38
CA MET A 459 1.90 41.41 26.53
C MET A 459 2.84 41.35 27.74
N LEU A 460 4.12 40.99 27.52
CA LEU A 460 5.15 40.99 28.56
C LEU A 460 5.38 42.38 29.14
N GLU A 461 5.41 43.43 28.31
CA GLU A 461 5.55 44.82 28.78
C GLU A 461 4.39 45.20 29.72
N TRP A 462 3.16 44.88 29.35
CA TRP A 462 1.98 45.15 30.20
C TRP A 462 1.96 44.31 31.49
N GLU A 463 2.40 43.05 31.44
CA GLU A 463 2.48 42.18 32.61
C GLU A 463 3.60 42.61 33.56
N ALA A 464 4.77 42.99 33.04
CA ALA A 464 5.89 43.49 33.85
C ALA A 464 5.51 44.75 34.66
N ASP A 465 4.70 45.64 34.08
CA ASP A 465 4.17 46.83 34.76
C ASP A 465 3.12 46.50 35.83
N ALA A 466 2.48 45.33 35.75
CA ALA A 466 1.37 44.91 36.62
C ALA A 466 1.78 43.95 37.77
N ILE A 467 2.99 43.39 37.74
CA ILE A 467 3.42 42.36 38.70
C ILE A 467 3.85 42.98 40.04
N SER A 468 2.98 42.83 41.04
CA SER A 468 3.28 42.99 42.46
C SER A 468 3.40 41.62 43.13
N GLY A 469 4.63 41.10 43.23
CA GLY A 469 5.05 40.18 44.31
C GLY A 469 4.55 38.73 44.30
N ASP A 470 3.83 38.25 43.27
CA ASP A 470 3.42 36.84 43.16
C ASP A 470 4.50 35.97 42.49
N ALA A 471 4.86 34.85 43.12
CA ALA A 471 5.86 33.91 42.62
C ALA A 471 5.38 33.15 41.36
N ASP A 472 4.07 32.87 41.24
CA ASP A 472 3.51 32.20 40.06
C ASP A 472 3.51 33.13 38.84
N ALA A 473 3.21 34.42 39.05
CA ALA A 473 3.29 35.44 38.00
C ALA A 473 4.72 35.61 37.49
N LYS A 474 5.72 35.55 38.38
CA LYS A 474 7.13 35.60 38.00
C LYS A 474 7.56 34.39 37.16
N ALA A 475 7.10 33.19 37.50
CA ALA A 475 7.39 31.99 36.72
C ALA A 475 6.76 32.02 35.33
N GLN A 476 5.53 32.56 35.21
CA GLN A 476 4.87 32.75 33.92
C GLN A 476 5.60 33.78 33.04
N LEU A 477 6.07 34.88 33.64
CA LEU A 477 6.85 35.91 32.96
C LEU A 477 8.15 35.33 32.41
N GLU A 478 8.92 34.58 33.21
CA GLU A 478 10.15 33.93 32.76
C GLU A 478 9.93 32.92 31.62
N GLU A 479 8.80 32.20 31.63
CA GLU A 479 8.43 31.27 30.56
C GLU A 479 8.03 32.01 29.27
N ALA A 480 7.30 33.12 29.38
CA ALA A 480 6.94 33.96 28.26
C ALA A 480 8.17 34.68 27.65
N GLU A 481 9.09 35.18 28.48
CA GLU A 481 10.39 35.71 28.04
C GLU A 481 11.21 34.66 27.27
N ARG A 482 11.28 33.42 27.78
CA ARG A 482 11.94 32.32 27.07
C ARG A 482 11.31 32.06 25.71
N LYS A 483 9.98 32.06 25.60
CA LYS A 483 9.28 31.90 24.31
C LYS A 483 9.59 33.02 23.33
N VAL A 484 9.63 34.27 23.81
CA VAL A 484 10.00 35.44 22.99
C VAL A 484 11.43 35.32 22.47
N GLN A 485 12.39 34.94 23.32
CA GLN A 485 13.78 34.72 22.90
C GLN A 485 13.89 33.63 21.83
N LEU A 486 13.18 32.51 22.00
CA LEU A 486 13.18 31.41 21.03
C LEU A 486 12.58 31.83 19.68
N MET A 487 11.46 32.56 19.68
CA MET A 487 10.86 33.11 18.45
C MET A 487 11.80 34.09 17.74
N ALA A 488 12.45 34.99 18.48
CA ALA A 488 13.41 35.94 17.94
C ALA A 488 14.62 35.22 17.30
N GLN A 489 15.11 34.16 17.95
CA GLN A 489 16.21 33.34 17.42
C GLN A 489 15.82 32.65 16.11
N GLN A 490 14.60 32.10 16.00
CA GLN A 490 14.14 31.52 14.75
C GLN A 490 14.05 32.55 13.63
N ILE A 491 13.46 33.72 13.88
CA ILE A 491 13.38 34.80 12.89
C ILE A 491 14.79 35.21 12.45
N HIS A 492 15.75 35.26 13.38
CA HIS A 492 17.15 35.53 13.05
C HIS A 492 17.74 34.45 12.14
N ASN A 493 17.56 33.16 12.44
CA ASN A 493 18.02 32.05 11.61
C ASN A 493 17.44 32.11 10.18
N MET A 494 16.19 32.56 10.04
CA MET A 494 15.57 32.81 8.74
C MET A 494 16.18 33.99 7.97
N LYS A 495 16.80 34.97 8.66
CA LYS A 495 17.47 36.14 8.06
C LYS A 495 18.93 35.84 7.68
N VAL A 496 19.65 35.05 8.48
CA VAL A 496 21.09 34.77 8.31
C VAL A 496 21.41 33.85 7.12
N SER A 497 20.42 33.13 6.59
CA SER A 497 20.60 32.27 5.41
C SER A 497 20.90 33.03 4.09
N LEU A 498 21.04 34.36 4.10
CA LEU A 498 21.52 35.11 2.93
C LEU A 498 23.01 34.84 2.72
N PRO A 499 23.47 34.28 1.59
CA PRO A 499 24.90 34.15 1.37
C PRO A 499 25.54 35.56 1.32
N PRO A 500 26.76 35.74 1.85
CA PRO A 500 27.51 36.95 1.57
C PRO A 500 27.68 37.05 0.05
N SER A 501 27.38 38.21 -0.51
CA SER A 501 27.65 38.53 -1.90
C SER A 501 29.09 38.16 -2.24
N VAL A 502 29.28 37.14 -3.09
CA VAL A 502 30.61 36.77 -3.60
C VAL A 502 31.07 37.91 -4.52
N PRO A 503 32.22 38.55 -4.28
CA PRO A 503 32.78 39.51 -5.23
C PRO A 503 33.22 38.75 -6.48
N ASN A 504 32.90 39.32 -7.65
CA ASN A 504 33.29 38.84 -8.97
C ASN A 504 34.72 38.27 -8.99
N GLY A 505 34.86 36.98 -9.29
CA GLY A 505 36.12 36.30 -9.56
C GLY A 505 35.85 35.03 -10.35
N ASP A 506 36.54 34.89 -11.48
CA ASP A 506 36.35 33.89 -12.53
C ASP A 506 36.32 32.42 -12.04
N PRO A 507 35.64 31.50 -12.76
CA PRO A 507 35.55 30.10 -12.35
C PRO A 507 36.85 29.35 -12.65
N PRO A 508 37.32 28.45 -11.76
CA PRO A 508 38.40 27.54 -12.11
C PRO A 508 37.88 26.40 -12.98
N SER A 509 38.57 26.21 -14.09
CA SER A 509 38.49 25.08 -15.03
C SER A 509 38.68 23.74 -14.31
N GLY A 510 37.81 22.76 -14.58
CA GLY A 510 38.00 21.39 -14.11
C GLY A 510 36.91 20.43 -14.57
N TYR A 511 36.95 20.04 -15.85
CA TYR A 511 36.29 18.84 -16.35
C TYR A 511 36.88 17.60 -15.64
N VAL A 512 36.05 16.73 -15.09
CA VAL A 512 36.44 15.34 -14.78
C VAL A 512 35.48 14.39 -15.47
N GLN A 513 36.08 13.48 -16.23
CA GLN A 513 35.47 12.52 -17.13
C GLN A 513 34.75 11.38 -16.40
N VAL A 514 33.71 10.89 -17.07
CA VAL A 514 33.07 9.59 -16.87
C VAL A 514 34.10 8.48 -17.09
N VAL A 515 34.31 7.62 -16.10
CA VAL A 515 35.03 6.35 -16.24
C VAL A 515 34.00 5.24 -16.19
N GLN A 516 33.80 4.60 -17.34
CA GLN A 516 33.18 3.28 -17.45
C GLN A 516 34.14 2.25 -16.85
N ASN A 517 33.63 1.28 -16.09
CA ASN A 517 34.34 0.04 -15.84
C ASN A 517 33.42 -1.13 -16.22
N PRO A 518 33.86 -2.03 -17.13
CA PRO A 518 33.21 -3.30 -17.42
C PRO A 518 33.63 -4.34 -16.38
N ASP A 519 32.77 -5.31 -16.07
CA ASP A 519 33.10 -6.71 -15.78
C ASP A 519 31.83 -7.40 -15.25
N GLU A 520 31.08 -7.98 -16.19
CA GLU A 520 30.23 -9.15 -15.97
C GLU A 520 31.15 -10.37 -16.03
N ASP A 521 31.11 -11.24 -15.01
CA ASP A 521 31.29 -12.71 -15.06
C ASP A 521 31.74 -13.23 -13.69
N GLU A 522 30.81 -13.78 -12.89
CA GLU A 522 31.03 -14.94 -11.99
C GLU A 522 29.74 -15.25 -11.19
N LEU A 523 28.85 -16.03 -11.81
CA LEU A 523 27.78 -16.78 -11.15
C LEU A 523 27.82 -18.18 -11.76
N PHE A 524 28.49 -19.14 -11.13
CA PHE A 524 28.21 -20.58 -11.29
C PHE A 524 29.17 -21.38 -10.41
N GLU A 525 28.83 -21.60 -9.14
CA GLU A 525 29.05 -22.87 -8.44
C GLU A 525 28.51 -22.79 -7.00
N ILE A 526 28.15 -23.94 -6.46
CA ILE A 526 27.66 -24.18 -5.08
C ILE A 526 26.14 -23.96 -4.89
N CYS A 527 25.36 -24.91 -5.40
CA CYS A 527 24.14 -25.38 -4.73
C CYS A 527 23.70 -26.74 -5.31
N CYS A 528 24.49 -27.78 -5.05
CA CYS A 528 24.13 -29.18 -5.28
C CYS A 528 24.73 -30.03 -4.16
N ALA A 529 24.09 -30.02 -2.99
CA ALA A 529 24.16 -31.12 -2.03
C ALA A 529 22.98 -31.00 -1.07
N ASP A 530 22.38 -32.16 -0.76
CA ASP A 530 21.46 -32.43 0.33
C ASP A 530 19.99 -32.00 0.14
N SER A 531 19.29 -32.79 -0.66
CA SER A 531 17.82 -32.95 -0.60
C SER A 531 17.46 -34.42 -0.79
N ALA A 532 17.98 -35.28 0.08
CA ALA A 532 17.66 -36.70 0.12
C ALA A 532 17.46 -37.17 1.57
N ALA A 533 16.48 -36.61 2.27
CA ALA A 533 15.91 -37.19 3.48
C ALA A 533 14.74 -36.31 3.99
N VAL A 534 13.52 -36.49 3.47
CA VAL A 534 12.25 -36.42 4.23
C VAL A 534 11.16 -36.96 3.30
N TRP A 535 11.11 -38.27 3.06
CA TRP A 535 9.91 -39.00 2.63
C TRP A 535 10.14 -40.47 2.97
N ASN A 536 9.72 -40.86 4.16
CA ASN A 536 9.42 -42.24 4.56
C ASN A 536 8.21 -42.18 5.50
#